data_AF-A0A3Z3KBB1-F1
#
_entry.id   AF-A0A3Z3KBB1-F1
#
_cell.length_a   1.000
_cell.length_b   1.000
_cell.length_c   1.000
_cell.angle_alpha   90.00
_cell.angle_beta   90.00
_cell.angle_gamma   90.00
#
_symmetry.space_group_name_H-M   'P 1'
#
loop_
_entity.id
_entity.type
_entity.pdbx_description
1 polymer ?
#
loop_
_entity_poly.entity_id
_entity_poly.type
_entity_poly.pdbx_seq_one_letter_code
_entity_poly.pdbx_strand_id
1 'polypeptide(L)'
;MKKTMMATTLVLSALCTQSALAVEYSEKTQYLGVVNGQVSGNSVVKVTRTPADPVLYRTESNGPLPETLVIRNAESRPASGNMVYITVKRTLGDGRDARLTLKTTLMVDGQRAALSASQQGEDVVIRVPAVTRQVELRSDAPAELEVPANYRGNVQVPVEVEGVSAG
;
A
#
# COMPACT_ATOMS: atom_id res chain seq x y z
N MET A 1 4.70 -26.74 70.07
CA MET A 1 4.59 -25.44 69.36
C MET A 1 4.74 -25.67 67.86
N LYS A 2 3.68 -25.28 67.12
CA LYS A 2 3.58 -24.89 65.69
C LYS A 2 4.37 -25.68 64.62
N LYS A 3 3.64 -26.43 63.79
CA LYS A 3 3.84 -26.46 62.32
C LYS A 3 2.47 -26.48 61.66
N THR A 4 1.94 -25.30 61.36
CA THR A 4 0.73 -25.13 60.56
C THR A 4 1.06 -25.37 59.09
N MET A 5 0.41 -26.39 58.55
CA MET A 5 0.27 -26.70 57.14
C MET A 5 -0.87 -25.84 56.58
N MET A 6 -0.64 -25.10 55.49
CA MET A 6 -1.73 -24.68 54.61
C MET A 6 -1.20 -24.44 53.19
N ALA A 7 -1.84 -25.13 52.26
CA ALA A 7 -1.56 -25.15 50.84
C ALA A 7 -2.39 -24.10 50.08
N THR A 8 -1.98 -23.84 48.83
CA THR A 8 -2.78 -23.29 47.70
C THR A 8 -3.23 -21.83 47.87
N THR A 9 -3.02 -20.92 46.91
CA THR A 9 -3.46 -21.03 45.51
C THR A 9 -2.69 -20.03 44.65
N LEU A 10 -2.08 -20.54 43.57
CA LEU A 10 -1.44 -19.78 42.51
C LEU A 10 -2.55 -19.24 41.59
N VAL A 11 -2.85 -17.93 41.61
CA VAL A 11 -3.77 -17.32 40.65
C VAL A 11 -2.96 -16.62 39.57
N LEU A 12 -3.03 -17.24 38.41
CA LEU A 12 -2.42 -16.90 37.13
C LEU A 12 -3.03 -15.60 36.58
N SER A 13 -2.42 -14.45 36.87
CA SER A 13 -2.74 -13.19 36.21
C SER A 13 -1.96 -13.09 34.89
N ALA A 14 -2.34 -13.92 33.92
CA ALA A 14 -1.89 -13.84 32.54
C ALA A 14 -3.14 -13.56 31.69
N LEU A 15 -3.40 -12.30 31.32
CA LEU A 15 -4.38 -11.89 30.28
C LEU A 15 -4.33 -10.37 30.05
N CYS A 16 -3.14 -9.81 29.79
CA CYS A 16 -3.01 -8.44 29.26
C CYS A 16 -1.93 -8.40 28.17
N THR A 17 -2.02 -9.31 27.21
CA THR A 17 -1.36 -9.13 25.91
C THR A 17 -2.46 -8.89 24.90
N GLN A 18 -2.81 -7.63 24.69
CA GLN A 18 -3.46 -7.23 23.45
C GLN A 18 -2.46 -7.53 22.36
N SER A 19 -2.62 -8.68 21.70
CA SER A 19 -1.94 -8.97 20.46
C SER A 19 -2.33 -7.85 19.50
N ALA A 20 -1.42 -6.92 19.25
CA ALA A 20 -1.52 -6.06 18.08
C ALA A 20 -1.68 -7.01 16.90
N LEU A 21 -2.85 -7.02 16.26
CA LEU A 21 -3.04 -7.76 15.03
C LEU A 21 -2.01 -7.19 14.07
N ALA A 22 -1.01 -8.01 13.75
CA ALA A 22 -0.05 -7.70 12.72
C ALA A 22 -0.90 -7.52 11.45
N VAL A 23 -1.12 -6.27 11.05
CA VAL A 23 -1.47 -5.94 9.67
C VAL A 23 -0.51 -6.74 8.82
N GLU A 24 -1.08 -7.56 7.93
CA GLU A 24 -0.34 -8.46 7.05
C GLU A 24 0.47 -7.60 6.07
N TYR A 25 1.62 -7.13 6.53
CA TYR A 25 2.57 -6.35 5.77
C TYR A 25 3.24 -7.29 4.78
N SER A 26 2.65 -7.40 3.59
CA SER A 26 3.22 -8.16 2.48
C SER A 26 4.05 -7.22 1.61
N GLU A 27 5.37 -7.25 1.81
CA GLU A 27 6.30 -6.56 0.92
C GLU A 27 6.45 -7.36 -0.38
N LYS A 28 6.10 -6.75 -1.52
CA LYS A 28 6.34 -7.32 -2.85
C LYS A 28 7.48 -6.58 -3.54
N THR A 29 8.65 -7.19 -3.60
CA THR A 29 9.76 -6.68 -4.41
C THR A 29 9.56 -7.05 -5.87
N GLN A 30 9.47 -6.05 -6.76
CA GLN A 30 9.37 -6.29 -8.20
C GLN A 30 10.62 -5.83 -8.95
N TYR A 31 11.26 -6.74 -9.70
CA TYR A 31 12.38 -6.40 -10.56
C TYR A 31 11.90 -5.82 -11.89
N LEU A 32 12.27 -4.56 -12.17
CA LEU A 32 11.88 -3.85 -13.37
C LEU A 32 12.81 -4.06 -14.58
N GLY A 33 13.81 -4.96 -14.49
CA GLY A 33 14.67 -5.36 -15.63
C GLY A 33 15.49 -4.23 -16.25
N VAL A 34 16.00 -4.44 -17.47
CA VAL A 34 16.60 -3.40 -18.31
C VAL A 34 15.49 -2.59 -18.94
N VAL A 35 15.47 -1.29 -18.70
CA VAL A 35 14.39 -0.38 -19.07
C VAL A 35 14.86 0.62 -20.13
N ASN A 36 14.09 0.75 -21.22
CA ASN A 36 14.32 1.77 -22.24
C ASN A 36 13.84 3.12 -21.70
N GLY A 37 14.75 3.86 -21.07
CA GLY A 37 14.45 5.17 -20.50
C GLY A 37 14.47 6.29 -21.55
N GLN A 38 13.46 7.16 -21.56
CA GLN A 38 13.51 8.43 -22.29
C GLN A 38 13.92 9.56 -21.32
N VAL A 39 14.93 10.36 -21.69
CA VAL A 39 15.31 11.53 -20.91
C VAL A 39 14.31 12.65 -21.19
N SER A 40 13.63 13.13 -20.14
CA SER A 40 12.75 14.30 -20.18
C SER A 40 13.41 15.48 -19.48
N GLY A 41 13.38 16.66 -20.12
CA GLY A 41 13.87 17.91 -19.53
C GLY A 41 15.33 17.91 -19.05
N ASN A 42 16.20 17.09 -19.67
CA ASN A 42 17.63 16.92 -19.32
C ASN A 42 17.93 16.52 -17.87
N SER A 43 16.95 16.08 -17.09
CA SER A 43 17.14 15.86 -15.64
C SER A 43 16.47 14.60 -15.11
N VAL A 44 15.49 14.04 -15.83
CA VAL A 44 14.73 12.86 -15.39
C VAL A 44 14.72 11.82 -16.50
N VAL A 45 14.93 10.56 -16.15
CA VAL A 45 14.69 9.41 -17.01
C VAL A 45 13.31 8.86 -16.66
N LYS A 46 12.45 8.80 -17.68
CA LYS A 46 11.15 8.18 -17.58
C LYS A 46 11.18 6.76 -18.12
N VAL A 47 10.68 5.84 -17.31
CA VAL A 47 10.61 4.41 -17.57
C VAL A 47 9.15 3.99 -17.54
N THR A 48 8.69 3.29 -18.57
CA THR A 48 7.33 2.75 -18.61
C THR A 48 7.36 1.23 -18.61
N ARG A 49 6.69 0.60 -17.64
CA ARG A 49 6.63 -0.86 -17.55
C ARG A 49 5.33 -1.34 -16.90
N THR A 50 4.75 -2.40 -17.45
CA THR A 50 3.61 -3.08 -16.85
C THR A 50 4.05 -3.86 -15.60
N PRO A 51 3.39 -3.68 -14.43
CA PRO A 51 3.62 -4.51 -13.26
C PRO A 51 3.44 -6.00 -13.56
N ALA A 52 4.32 -6.85 -13.03
CA ALA A 52 4.21 -8.30 -13.19
C ALA A 52 3.03 -8.85 -12.37
N ASP A 53 2.79 -8.25 -11.22
CA ASP A 53 1.59 -8.42 -10.41
C ASP A 53 0.83 -7.08 -10.38
N PRO A 54 -0.38 -6.99 -10.94
CA PRO A 54 -1.15 -5.76 -10.93
C PRO A 54 -1.76 -5.44 -9.56
N VAL A 55 -1.78 -6.39 -8.61
CA VAL A 55 -2.48 -6.27 -7.33
C VAL A 55 -1.62 -5.53 -6.30
N LEU A 56 -2.03 -4.31 -5.96
CA LEU A 56 -1.37 -3.44 -4.99
C LEU A 56 -1.84 -3.71 -3.55
N TYR A 57 -3.12 -4.04 -3.40
CA TYR A 57 -3.73 -4.41 -2.12
C TYR A 57 -4.85 -5.40 -2.38
N ARG A 58 -4.98 -6.39 -1.50
CA ARG A 58 -6.09 -7.33 -1.52
C ARG A 58 -6.43 -7.73 -0.11
N THR A 59 -7.71 -7.77 0.18
CA THR A 59 -8.25 -8.40 1.39
C THR A 59 -9.51 -9.17 1.02
N GLU A 60 -9.62 -10.37 1.56
CA GLU A 60 -10.72 -11.31 1.36
C GLU A 60 -11.30 -11.67 2.73
N SER A 61 -12.61 -11.85 2.82
CA SER A 61 -13.28 -11.94 4.12
C SER A 61 -12.94 -13.22 4.89
N ASN A 62 -12.28 -13.04 6.03
CA ASN A 62 -12.36 -13.85 7.26
C ASN A 62 -12.57 -12.95 8.51
N GLY A 63 -13.02 -11.70 8.29
CA GLY A 63 -13.09 -10.63 9.28
C GLY A 63 -13.63 -9.33 8.67
N PRO A 64 -13.60 -8.19 9.39
CA PRO A 64 -14.14 -6.92 8.88
C PRO A 64 -13.32 -6.41 7.71
N LEU A 65 -13.99 -6.13 6.59
CA LEU A 65 -13.40 -5.55 5.39
C LEU A 65 -13.15 -4.05 5.58
N PRO A 66 -12.13 -3.48 4.92
CA PRO A 66 -11.77 -2.08 5.09
C PRO A 66 -12.83 -1.16 4.49
N GLU A 67 -13.14 -0.09 5.21
CA GLU A 67 -13.98 1.01 4.70
C GLU A 67 -13.15 2.06 3.97
N THR A 68 -11.85 2.13 4.28
CA THR A 68 -10.90 3.02 3.62
C THR A 68 -9.60 2.32 3.33
N LEU A 69 -8.97 2.69 2.21
CA LEU A 69 -7.58 2.37 1.92
C LEU A 69 -6.74 3.64 2.03
N VAL A 70 -5.61 3.56 2.72
CA VAL A 70 -4.65 4.66 2.88
C VAL A 70 -3.39 4.29 2.11
N ILE A 71 -2.96 5.14 1.19
CA ILE A 71 -1.70 5.00 0.46
C ILE A 71 -0.74 6.06 0.97
N ARG A 72 0.41 5.62 1.51
CA ARG A 72 1.38 6.53 2.13
C ARG A 72 2.22 7.30 1.11
N ASN A 73 2.61 8.53 1.44
CA ASN A 73 3.55 9.34 0.64
C ASN A 73 3.16 9.46 -0.84
N ALA A 74 1.86 9.70 -1.08
CA ALA A 74 1.25 9.63 -2.39
C ALA A 74 0.43 10.87 -2.71
N GLU A 75 0.32 11.15 -4.00
CA GLU A 75 -0.57 12.17 -4.57
C GLU A 75 -1.59 11.53 -5.49
N SER A 76 -2.83 12.03 -5.47
CA SER A 76 -3.91 11.55 -6.33
C SER A 76 -4.29 12.55 -7.42
N ARG A 77 -4.52 12.05 -8.63
CA ARG A 77 -5.08 12.83 -9.75
C ARG A 77 -6.15 12.03 -10.48
N PRO A 78 -7.33 12.60 -10.78
CA PRO A 78 -8.37 11.89 -11.51
C PRO A 78 -7.90 11.34 -12.86
N ALA A 79 -8.43 10.16 -13.23
CA ALA A 79 -8.24 9.56 -14.54
C ALA A 79 -9.60 9.20 -15.17
N SER A 80 -9.59 8.97 -16.48
CA SER A 80 -10.78 8.49 -17.21
C SER A 80 -11.26 7.12 -16.71
N GLY A 81 -12.57 6.88 -16.73
CA GLY A 81 -13.12 5.52 -16.55
C GLY A 81 -13.14 5.03 -15.10
N ASN A 82 -13.43 5.92 -14.15
CA ASN A 82 -13.48 5.64 -12.71
C ASN A 82 -12.15 5.13 -12.14
N MET A 83 -11.05 5.64 -12.69
CA MET A 83 -9.67 5.32 -12.28
C MET A 83 -9.02 6.58 -11.70
N VAL A 84 -7.93 6.40 -10.97
CA VAL A 84 -7.14 7.49 -10.40
C VAL A 84 -5.67 7.23 -10.70
N TYR A 85 -4.93 8.28 -11.05
CA TYR A 85 -3.48 8.24 -11.04
C TYR A 85 -3.00 8.43 -9.60
N ILE A 86 -2.26 7.46 -9.08
CA ILE A 86 -1.58 7.54 -7.79
C ILE A 86 -0.09 7.70 -8.06
N THR A 87 0.50 8.78 -7.55
CA THR A 87 1.94 9.03 -7.67
C THR A 87 2.59 8.90 -6.32
N VAL A 88 3.43 7.88 -6.12
CA VAL A 88 4.19 7.68 -4.89
C VAL A 88 5.56 8.33 -5.03
N LYS A 89 5.93 9.17 -4.07
CA LYS A 89 7.23 9.84 -4.02
C LYS A 89 8.18 9.11 -3.08
N ARG A 90 9.42 8.89 -3.52
CA ARG A 90 10.48 8.31 -2.71
C ARG A 90 11.77 9.10 -2.83
N THR A 91 12.30 9.57 -1.71
CA THR A 91 13.66 10.12 -1.65
C THR A 91 14.69 9.00 -1.77
N LEU A 92 15.61 9.16 -2.73
CA LEU A 92 16.71 8.25 -3.03
C LEU A 92 17.92 8.54 -2.13
N GLY A 93 18.94 7.69 -2.20
CA GLY A 93 20.14 7.79 -1.36
C GLY A 93 20.96 9.08 -1.56
N ASP A 94 20.75 9.80 -2.64
CA ASP A 94 21.38 11.10 -2.92
C ASP A 94 20.48 12.31 -2.60
N GLY A 95 19.36 12.08 -1.90
CA GLY A 95 18.43 13.11 -1.46
C GLY A 95 17.44 13.58 -2.53
N ARG A 96 17.50 13.06 -3.76
CA ARG A 96 16.56 13.42 -4.83
C ARG A 96 15.39 12.46 -4.90
N ASP A 97 14.30 12.90 -5.51
CA ASP A 97 13.08 12.10 -5.57
C ASP A 97 13.04 11.21 -6.81
N ALA A 98 12.64 9.96 -6.62
CA ALA A 98 11.97 9.15 -7.63
C ALA A 98 10.45 9.26 -7.47
N ARG A 99 9.71 9.15 -8.58
CA ARG A 99 8.24 9.14 -8.59
C ARG A 99 7.73 7.92 -9.35
N LEU A 100 6.84 7.15 -8.73
CA LEU A 100 6.13 6.05 -9.37
C LEU A 100 4.67 6.43 -9.56
N THR A 101 4.23 6.51 -10.81
CA THR A 101 2.83 6.79 -11.17
C THR A 101 2.13 5.52 -11.62
N LEU A 102 1.00 5.21 -10.98
CA LEU A 102 0.16 4.05 -11.22
C LEU A 102 -1.25 4.50 -11.62
N LYS A 103 -1.86 3.86 -12.63
CA LYS A 103 -3.26 4.08 -12.97
C LYS A 103 -4.11 3.03 -12.28
N THR A 104 -4.72 3.38 -11.17
CA THR A 104 -5.36 2.43 -10.26
C THR A 104 -6.84 2.25 -10.53
N THR A 105 -7.32 1.05 -10.23
CA THR A 105 -8.73 0.63 -10.25
C THR A 105 -9.07 -0.03 -8.93
N LEU A 106 -10.27 0.24 -8.42
CA LEU A 106 -10.83 -0.48 -7.28
C LEU A 106 -11.73 -1.61 -7.77
N MET A 107 -11.49 -2.82 -7.28
CA MET A 107 -12.39 -3.96 -7.43
C MET A 107 -13.05 -4.26 -6.09
N VAL A 108 -14.37 -4.40 -6.13
CA VAL A 108 -15.21 -4.77 -4.99
C VAL A 108 -15.98 -6.02 -5.40
N ASP A 109 -15.81 -7.10 -4.65
CA ASP A 109 -16.44 -8.40 -4.91
C ASP A 109 -16.23 -8.91 -6.36
N GLY A 110 -15.05 -8.65 -6.91
CA GLY A 110 -14.67 -9.03 -8.27
C GLY A 110 -15.16 -8.09 -9.38
N GLN A 111 -15.92 -7.04 -9.05
CA GLN A 111 -16.44 -6.06 -10.01
C GLN A 111 -15.72 -4.72 -9.88
N ARG A 112 -15.55 -4.01 -11.00
CA ARG A 112 -14.98 -2.67 -11.00
C ARG A 112 -15.92 -1.70 -10.28
N ALA A 113 -15.43 -1.05 -9.24
CA ALA A 113 -16.14 -0.04 -8.48
C ALA A 113 -15.67 1.37 -8.85
N ALA A 114 -16.47 2.38 -8.50
CA ALA A 114 -16.05 3.77 -8.62
C ALA A 114 -14.94 4.07 -7.59
N LEU A 115 -13.77 4.50 -8.09
CA LEU A 115 -12.64 4.87 -7.24
C LEU A 115 -12.69 6.38 -6.93
N SER A 116 -12.91 6.71 -5.65
CA SER A 116 -12.85 8.09 -5.15
C SER A 116 -11.66 8.23 -4.20
N ALA A 117 -10.65 8.98 -4.64
CA ALA A 117 -9.46 9.29 -3.85
C ALA A 117 -9.48 10.76 -3.39
N SER A 118 -9.00 11.00 -2.18
CA SER A 118 -8.82 12.34 -1.61
C SER A 118 -7.46 12.46 -0.93
N GLN A 119 -6.83 13.63 -1.04
CA GLN A 119 -5.57 13.92 -0.37
C GLN A 119 -5.80 14.20 1.13
N GLN A 120 -4.99 13.57 2.00
CA GLN A 120 -4.93 13.85 3.43
C GLN A 120 -3.47 13.98 3.87
N GLY A 121 -2.97 15.22 3.94
CA GLY A 121 -1.54 15.45 4.17
C GLY A 121 -0.71 14.84 3.04
N GLU A 122 0.29 14.04 3.40
CA GLU A 122 1.15 13.32 2.45
C GLU A 122 0.55 11.99 1.95
N ASP A 123 -0.64 11.62 2.45
CA ASP A 123 -1.28 10.35 2.13
C ASP A 123 -2.50 10.53 1.23
N VAL A 124 -2.82 9.48 0.47
CA VAL A 124 -4.06 9.38 -0.29
C VAL A 124 -5.02 8.45 0.44
N VAL A 125 -6.25 8.91 0.67
CA VAL A 125 -7.34 8.09 1.21
C VAL A 125 -8.33 7.76 0.11
N ILE A 126 -8.63 6.48 -0.04
CA ILE A 126 -9.63 5.94 -0.94
C ILE A 126 -10.79 5.42 -0.10
N ARG A 127 -12.00 5.89 -0.37
CA ARG A 127 -13.21 5.33 0.23
C ARG A 127 -13.61 4.04 -0.49
N VAL A 128 -13.86 2.99 0.28
CA VAL A 128 -14.31 1.70 -0.23
C VAL A 128 -15.84 1.66 -0.16
N PRO A 129 -16.55 1.41 -1.27
CA PRO A 129 -18.00 1.15 -1.23
C PRO A 129 -18.34 -0.06 -0.37
N ALA A 130 -19.60 -0.19 0.03
CA ALA A 130 -20.05 -1.37 0.78
C ALA A 130 -19.64 -2.67 0.06
N VAL A 131 -18.98 -3.56 0.80
CA VAL A 131 -18.33 -4.76 0.29
C VAL A 131 -18.68 -5.96 1.16
N THR A 132 -18.82 -7.14 0.56
CA THR A 132 -19.23 -8.34 1.30
C THR A 132 -18.21 -9.47 1.30
N ARG A 133 -17.31 -9.52 0.31
CA ARG A 133 -16.38 -10.64 0.11
C ARG A 133 -14.94 -10.19 -0.03
N GLN A 134 -14.67 -9.22 -0.89
CA GLN A 134 -13.31 -8.91 -1.30
C GLN A 134 -13.16 -7.45 -1.74
N VAL A 135 -12.06 -6.83 -1.31
CA VAL A 135 -11.58 -5.55 -1.84
C VAL A 135 -10.22 -5.76 -2.48
N GLU A 136 -10.03 -5.18 -3.67
CA GLU A 136 -8.74 -5.18 -4.33
C GLU A 136 -8.43 -3.82 -4.95
N LEU A 137 -7.24 -3.29 -4.68
CA LEU A 137 -6.67 -2.16 -5.39
C LEU A 137 -5.63 -2.69 -6.38
N ARG A 138 -5.75 -2.30 -7.65
CA ARG A 138 -4.86 -2.79 -8.72
C ARG A 138 -4.46 -1.73 -9.73
N SER A 139 -3.37 -1.97 -10.46
CA SER A 139 -2.89 -1.16 -11.57
C SER A 139 -2.61 -2.05 -12.80
N ASP A 140 -3.61 -2.20 -13.66
CA ASP A 140 -3.49 -3.02 -14.89
C ASP A 140 -2.78 -2.28 -16.04
N ALA A 141 -2.64 -0.96 -15.96
CA ALA A 141 -1.94 -0.17 -16.96
C ALA A 141 -0.42 -0.12 -16.69
N PRO A 142 0.41 0.19 -17.71
CA PRO A 142 1.83 0.45 -17.51
C PRO A 142 2.07 1.51 -16.44
N ALA A 143 2.96 1.21 -15.50
CA ALA A 143 3.45 2.16 -14.51
C ALA A 143 4.48 3.07 -15.15
N GLU A 144 4.51 4.34 -14.74
CA GLU A 144 5.52 5.32 -15.12
C GLU A 144 6.44 5.59 -13.93
N LEU A 145 7.71 5.27 -14.06
CA LEU A 145 8.76 5.56 -13.09
C LEU A 145 9.63 6.70 -13.59
N GLU A 146 9.76 7.75 -12.79
CA GLU A 146 10.64 8.89 -13.01
C GLU A 146 11.81 8.83 -12.04
N VAL A 147 13.03 8.85 -12.56
CA VAL A 147 14.28 8.79 -11.78
C VAL A 147 15.21 9.92 -12.23
N PRO A 148 15.99 10.57 -11.34
CA PRO A 148 17.00 11.52 -11.76
C PRO A 148 18.00 10.90 -12.75
N ALA A 149 18.29 11.59 -13.86
CA ALA A 149 19.03 11.01 -15.00
C ALA A 149 20.47 10.58 -14.66
N ASN A 150 21.10 11.27 -13.71
CA ASN A 150 22.44 10.96 -13.21
C ASN A 150 22.44 10.16 -11.90
N TYR A 151 21.29 9.64 -11.46
CA TYR A 151 21.27 8.73 -10.32
C TYR A 151 22.08 7.46 -10.66
N ARG A 152 22.82 6.98 -9.67
CA ARG A 152 23.60 5.73 -9.73
C ARG A 152 23.30 4.97 -8.46
N GLY A 153 22.70 3.80 -8.61
CA GLY A 153 22.33 2.95 -7.48
C GLY A 153 21.01 2.25 -7.71
N ASN A 154 20.58 1.51 -6.69
CA ASN A 154 19.30 0.81 -6.73
C ASN A 154 18.16 1.81 -6.58
N VAL A 155 17.13 1.67 -7.41
CA VAL A 155 15.88 2.43 -7.30
C VAL A 155 14.81 1.46 -6.82
N GLN A 156 14.24 1.75 -5.66
CA GLN A 156 13.08 1.05 -5.11
C GLN A 156 12.10 2.09 -4.61
N VAL A 157 10.86 2.00 -5.09
CA VAL A 157 9.76 2.88 -4.68
C VAL A 157 8.69 1.99 -4.06
N PRO A 158 8.67 1.84 -2.71
CA PRO A 158 7.66 1.02 -2.05
C PRO A 158 6.29 1.70 -2.18
N VAL A 159 5.26 0.89 -2.41
CA VAL A 159 3.86 1.34 -2.42
C VAL A 159 3.21 0.75 -1.18
N GLU A 160 3.04 1.58 -0.16
CA GLU A 160 2.45 1.17 1.11
C GLU A 160 0.96 1.44 1.09
N VAL A 161 0.15 0.38 1.14
CA VAL A 161 -1.31 0.45 1.16
C VAL A 161 -1.84 -0.23 2.41
N GLU A 162 -2.58 0.52 3.22
CA GLU A 162 -3.19 0.06 4.46
C GLU A 162 -4.72 0.05 4.31
N GLY A 163 -5.37 -1.03 4.74
CA GLY A 163 -6.83 -1.08 4.85
C GLY A 163 -7.28 -0.81 6.27
N VAL A 164 -8.17 0.16 6.44
CA VAL A 164 -8.73 0.55 7.75
C VAL A 164 -10.21 0.21 7.79
N SER A 165 -10.58 -0.69 8.70
CA SER A 165 -11.96 -1.07 9.00
C SER A 165 -12.51 -0.21 10.13
N ALA A 166 -13.83 0.03 10.16
CA ALA A 166 -14.46 0.54 11.38
C ALA A 166 -14.34 -0.50 12.50
N GLY A 167 -13.93 -0.03 13.68
CA GLY A 167 -13.77 -0.86 14.89
C GLY A 167 -15.09 -1.21 15.57
#